data_AF-A0A0Q8TD23-F1
#
_entry.id   AF-A0A0Q8TD23-F1
#
_cell.length_a   1.000
_cell.length_b   1.000
_cell.length_c   1.000
_cell.angle_alpha   90.00
_cell.angle_beta   90.00
_cell.angle_gamma   90.00
#
_symmetry.space_group_name_H-M   'P 1'
#
loop_
_entity.id
_entity.type
_entity.pdbx_description
1 polymer ?
#
loop_
_entity_poly.entity_id
_entity_poly.type
_entity_poly.pdbx_seq_one_letter_code
_entity_poly.pdbx_strand_id
1 'polypeptide(L)'
;MRAAVLAGLIVAMSGQCFAQAAPKVDEKRLRTAFEEKLKDAESARFRAFKQGNLESEGSWRICGEVNAKNSFGAYEGFQPFLGRGFKESSAAPIEYQIAGVGEAAGNICARHHLR
;
A
#
# COMPACT_ATOMS: atom_id res chain seq x y z
N MET A 1 62.27 -11.10 6.96
CA MET A 1 61.69 -9.74 6.90
C MET A 1 60.41 -9.79 6.09
N ARG A 2 59.35 -9.20 6.62
CA ARG A 2 57.96 -9.23 6.14
C ARG A 2 57.78 -8.28 4.96
N ALA A 3 57.08 -8.70 3.92
CA ALA A 3 56.42 -7.78 2.99
C ALA A 3 55.00 -8.32 2.75
N ALA A 4 54.06 -7.82 3.56
CA ALA A 4 52.64 -8.05 3.37
C ALA A 4 52.15 -7.09 2.29
N VAL A 5 51.67 -7.62 1.16
CA VAL A 5 50.95 -6.84 0.16
C VAL A 5 49.46 -6.94 0.50
N LEU A 6 48.94 -5.93 1.18
CA LEU A 6 47.51 -5.73 1.40
C LEU A 6 46.87 -5.29 0.07
N ALA A 7 46.29 -6.25 -0.66
CA ALA A 7 45.39 -5.94 -1.77
C ALA A 7 44.05 -5.46 -1.19
N GLY A 8 43.89 -4.14 -1.09
CA GLY A 8 42.64 -3.50 -0.70
C GLY A 8 41.54 -3.78 -1.72
N LEU A 9 40.48 -4.47 -1.30
CA LEU A 9 39.24 -4.55 -2.07
C LEU A 9 38.52 -3.21 -1.98
N ILE A 10 38.61 -2.41 -3.04
CA ILE A 10 37.70 -1.28 -3.26
C ILE A 10 36.38 -1.87 -3.77
N VAL A 11 35.41 -2.06 -2.87
CA VAL A 11 34.03 -2.33 -3.26
C VAL A 11 33.45 -1.02 -3.77
N ALA A 12 33.37 -0.87 -5.10
CA ALA A 12 32.63 0.21 -5.73
C ALA A 12 31.15 0.04 -5.35
N MET A 13 30.64 0.86 -4.42
CA MET A 13 29.21 0.95 -4.15
C MET A 13 28.56 1.69 -5.30
N SER A 14 28.26 0.96 -6.38
CA SER A 14 27.34 1.41 -7.41
C SER A 14 26.00 1.69 -6.75
N GLY A 15 25.63 2.96 -6.66
CA GLY A 15 24.32 3.41 -6.20
C GLY A 15 23.23 2.86 -7.11
N GLN A 16 22.70 1.70 -6.74
CA GLN A 16 21.54 1.13 -7.40
C GLN A 16 20.33 1.93 -6.93
N CYS A 17 19.81 2.77 -7.83
CA CYS A 17 18.45 3.29 -7.72
C CYS A 17 17.50 2.10 -7.85
N PHE A 18 17.26 1.41 -6.73
CA PHE A 18 16.21 0.42 -6.68
C PHE A 18 14.89 1.18 -6.64
N ALA A 19 14.22 1.28 -7.78
CA ALA A 19 12.80 1.52 -7.81
C ALA A 19 12.13 0.37 -7.04
N GLN A 20 11.94 0.56 -5.74
CA GLN A 20 11.40 -0.48 -4.88
C GLN A 20 9.94 -0.68 -5.29
N ALA A 21 9.62 -1.89 -5.73
CA ALA A 21 8.25 -2.27 -6.03
C ALA A 21 7.37 -2.04 -4.79
N ALA A 22 6.11 -1.65 -5.02
CA ALA A 22 5.16 -1.49 -3.93
C ALA A 22 5.10 -2.80 -3.11
N PRO A 23 5.17 -2.72 -1.77
CA PRO A 23 5.14 -3.90 -0.94
C PRO A 23 3.74 -4.53 -0.98
N LYS A 24 3.66 -5.85 -0.78
CA LYS A 24 2.39 -6.57 -0.68
C LYS A 24 1.48 -5.91 0.37
N VAL A 25 0.20 -5.76 0.03
CA VAL A 25 -0.83 -5.24 0.94
C VAL A 25 -0.92 -6.11 2.19
N ASP A 26 -0.80 -5.48 3.35
CA ASP A 26 -1.10 -6.05 4.66
C ASP A 26 -2.59 -5.83 4.93
N GLU A 27 -3.39 -6.84 4.60
CA GLU A 27 -4.85 -6.74 4.70
C GLU A 27 -5.34 -6.51 6.13
N LYS A 28 -4.61 -7.02 7.15
CA LYS A 28 -5.01 -6.84 8.55
C LYS A 28 -4.94 -5.36 8.92
N ARG A 29 -3.84 -4.69 8.59
CA ARG A 29 -3.68 -3.25 8.85
C ARG A 29 -4.60 -2.41 7.97
N LEU A 30 -4.81 -2.85 6.72
CA LEU A 30 -5.76 -2.19 5.84
C LEU A 30 -7.17 -2.20 6.44
N ARG A 31 -7.60 -3.33 7.01
CA ARG A 31 -8.91 -3.49 7.65
C ARG A 31 -9.10 -2.52 8.82
N THR A 32 -8.09 -2.36 9.67
CA THR A 32 -8.09 -1.35 10.75
C THR A 32 -8.28 0.06 10.19
N ALA A 33 -7.62 0.40 9.08
CA ALA A 33 -7.79 1.71 8.44
C ALA A 33 -9.20 1.96 7.86
N PHE A 34 -10.02 0.91 7.71
CA PHE A 34 -11.41 1.01 7.28
C PHE A 34 -12.40 1.18 8.44
N GLU A 35 -11.99 1.05 9.70
CA GLU A 35 -12.87 1.23 10.87
C GLU A 35 -13.54 2.60 10.90
N GLU A 36 -12.84 3.65 10.44
CA GLU A 36 -13.39 5.01 10.33
C GLU A 36 -14.28 5.22 9.10
N LYS A 37 -14.29 4.29 8.15
CA LYS A 37 -14.97 4.43 6.84
C LYS A 37 -16.16 3.50 6.66
N LEU A 38 -16.18 2.35 7.33
CA LEU A 38 -17.20 1.32 7.16
C LEU A 38 -17.97 1.10 8.46
N LYS A 39 -19.23 0.66 8.34
CA LYS A 39 -20.05 0.28 9.51
C LYS A 39 -19.61 -1.05 10.12
N ASP A 40 -19.16 -1.98 9.27
CA ASP A 40 -18.65 -3.30 9.66
C ASP A 40 -17.35 -3.57 8.89
N ALA A 41 -16.23 -3.03 9.40
CA ALA A 41 -14.91 -3.24 8.82
C ALA A 41 -14.42 -4.68 9.01
N GLU A 42 -14.78 -5.33 10.12
CA GLU A 42 -14.38 -6.71 10.43
C GLU A 42 -14.97 -7.71 9.43
N SER A 43 -16.23 -7.55 9.02
CA SER A 43 -16.82 -8.40 7.99
C SER A 43 -16.45 -7.99 6.56
N ALA A 44 -15.71 -6.90 6.36
CA ALA A 44 -15.46 -6.37 5.02
C ALA A 44 -14.70 -7.38 4.15
N ARG A 45 -15.12 -7.52 2.90
CA ARG A 45 -14.46 -8.35 1.90
C ARG A 45 -13.71 -7.45 0.95
N PHE A 46 -12.43 -7.74 0.76
CA PHE A 46 -11.58 -6.97 -0.15
C PHE A 46 -11.17 -7.80 -1.36
N ARG A 47 -10.99 -7.13 -2.51
CA ARG A 47 -10.46 -7.77 -3.73
C ARG A 47 -9.83 -6.74 -4.68
N ALA A 48 -9.23 -7.25 -5.76
CA ALA A 48 -8.70 -6.45 -6.86
C ALA A 48 -7.68 -5.37 -6.43
N PHE A 49 -6.84 -5.68 -5.45
CA PHE A 49 -5.82 -4.74 -4.98
C PHE A 49 -4.82 -4.39 -6.07
N LYS A 50 -4.59 -3.09 -6.25
CA LYS A 50 -3.54 -2.52 -7.09
C LYS A 50 -2.84 -1.40 -6.34
N GLN A 51 -1.52 -1.33 -6.48
CA GLN A 51 -0.70 -0.31 -5.84
C GLN A 51 0.14 0.42 -6.89
N GLY A 52 0.34 1.71 -6.68
CA GLY A 52 1.25 2.53 -7.48
C GLY A 52 2.09 3.43 -6.57
N ASN A 53 3.34 3.65 -6.93
CA ASN A 53 4.21 4.56 -6.16
C ASN A 53 3.63 5.98 -6.16
N LEU A 54 3.79 6.68 -5.04
CA LEU A 54 3.61 8.13 -4.98
C LEU A 54 4.96 8.81 -5.11
N GLU A 55 4.94 10.13 -5.34
CA GLU A 55 6.16 10.94 -5.47
C GLU A 55 7.01 10.92 -4.19
N SER A 56 6.38 10.78 -3.02
CA SER A 56 7.10 10.65 -1.75
C SER A 56 7.59 9.22 -1.55
N GLU A 57 8.90 9.07 -1.30
CA GLU A 57 9.52 7.80 -0.95
C GLU A 57 8.81 7.11 0.22
N GLY A 58 8.76 5.77 0.15
CA GLY A 58 8.09 4.97 1.19
C GLY A 58 6.57 5.13 1.23
N SER A 59 5.95 5.65 0.15
CA SER A 59 4.50 5.73 0.08
C SER A 59 3.91 5.32 -1.26
N TRP A 60 2.71 4.75 -1.18
CA TRP A 60 2.03 4.10 -2.29
C TRP A 60 0.56 4.46 -2.28
N ARG A 61 0.01 4.75 -3.45
CA ARG A 61 -1.43 4.75 -3.66
C ARG A 61 -1.89 3.30 -3.65
N ILE A 62 -2.96 3.01 -2.92
CA ILE A 62 -3.64 1.71 -2.95
C ILE A 62 -5.07 1.91 -3.46
N CYS A 63 -5.44 1.07 -4.41
CA CYS A 63 -6.77 0.96 -4.96
C CYS A 63 -7.22 -0.49 -4.85
N GLY A 64 -8.53 -0.69 -4.78
CA GLY A 64 -9.14 -2.00 -4.80
C GLY A 64 -10.64 -1.87 -4.64
N GLU A 65 -11.29 -2.98 -4.31
CA GLU A 65 -12.72 -3.01 -4.05
C GLU A 65 -13.00 -3.55 -2.65
N VAL A 66 -13.99 -2.97 -1.99
CA VAL A 66 -14.46 -3.36 -0.68
C VAL A 66 -15.97 -3.59 -0.71
N ASN A 67 -16.43 -4.64 -0.03
CA ASN A 67 -17.83 -4.89 0.23
C ASN A 67 -18.01 -5.13 1.72
N ALA A 68 -18.76 -4.25 2.39
CA ALA A 68 -19.05 -4.34 3.81
C ALA A 68 -20.55 -4.32 4.06
N LYS A 69 -20.95 -4.76 5.26
CA LYS A 69 -22.35 -4.74 5.64
C LYS A 69 -22.81 -3.31 5.94
N ASN A 70 -24.02 -2.98 5.51
CA ASN A 70 -24.71 -1.75 5.90
C ASN A 70 -25.29 -1.87 7.33
N SER A 71 -26.01 -0.84 7.78
CA SER A 71 -26.66 -0.83 9.11
C SER A 71 -27.74 -1.89 9.30
N PHE A 72 -28.22 -2.53 8.22
CA PHE A 72 -29.17 -3.64 8.27
C PHE A 72 -28.48 -5.02 8.25
N GLY A 73 -27.14 -5.06 8.22
CA GLY A 73 -26.35 -6.29 8.22
C GLY A 73 -26.21 -6.96 6.85
N ALA A 74 -26.64 -6.30 5.78
CA ALA A 74 -26.59 -6.82 4.41
C ALA A 74 -25.40 -6.24 3.62
N TYR A 75 -24.81 -7.06 2.73
CA TYR A 75 -23.80 -6.59 1.78
C TYR A 75 -24.48 -5.92 0.57
N GLU A 76 -24.02 -4.72 0.21
CA GLU A 76 -24.61 -3.93 -0.88
C GLU A 76 -23.83 -4.04 -2.21
N GLY A 77 -22.72 -4.78 -2.20
CA GLY A 77 -21.88 -5.01 -3.37
C GLY A 77 -20.49 -4.41 -3.22
N PHE A 78 -19.60 -4.78 -4.14
CA PHE A 78 -18.24 -4.26 -4.15
C PHE A 78 -18.22 -2.83 -4.66
N GLN A 79 -17.65 -1.92 -3.86
CA GLN A 79 -17.39 -0.53 -4.23
C GLN A 79 -15.88 -0.29 -4.31
N PRO A 80 -15.42 0.54 -5.27
CA PRO A 80 -14.02 0.88 -5.35
C PRO A 80 -13.60 1.73 -4.14
N PHE A 81 -12.37 1.54 -3.66
CA PHE A 81 -11.79 2.39 -2.63
C PHE A 81 -10.44 2.97 -3.09
N LEU A 82 -10.08 4.08 -2.46
CA LEU A 82 -8.80 4.75 -2.63
C LEU A 82 -8.18 4.94 -1.25
N GLY A 83 -6.89 4.65 -1.13
CA GLY A 83 -6.10 4.97 0.04
C GLY A 83 -4.63 5.22 -0.28
N ARG A 84 -3.87 5.43 0.78
CA ARG A 84 -2.41 5.52 0.75
C ARG A 84 -1.84 4.56 1.78
N GLY A 85 -0.89 3.74 1.36
CA GLY A 85 0.02 3.03 2.26
C GLY A 85 1.29 3.83 2.43
N PHE A 86 1.87 3.87 3.63
CA PHE A 86 3.14 4.53 3.88
C PHE A 86 3.93 3.83 4.98
N LYS A 87 5.24 4.00 4.97
CA LYS A 87 6.12 3.58 6.06
C LYS A 87 6.79 4.78 6.68
N GLU A 88 6.88 4.79 8.00
CA GLU A 88 7.67 5.78 8.74
C GLU A 88 9.18 5.55 8.56
N SER A 89 9.60 4.30 8.48
CA SER A 89 10.99 3.89 8.21
C SER A 89 11.04 2.55 7.47
N SER A 90 12.21 2.16 6.96
CA SER A 90 12.38 0.90 6.22
C SER A 90 12.00 -0.34 7.04
N ALA A 91 12.22 -0.29 8.35
CA ALA A 91 11.90 -1.35 9.31
C ALA A 91 10.46 -1.30 9.85
N ALA A 92 9.76 -0.17 9.68
CA ALA A 92 8.39 -0.01 10.16
C ALA A 92 7.38 -0.83 9.31
N PRO A 93 6.28 -1.28 9.94
CA PRO A 93 5.14 -1.82 9.18
C PRO A 93 4.52 -0.73 8.29
N ILE A 94 3.75 -1.18 7.30
CA ILE A 94 2.99 -0.26 6.44
C ILE A 94 1.74 0.18 7.19
N GLU A 95 1.55 1.47 7.30
CA GLU A 95 0.31 2.07 7.75
C GLU A 95 -0.55 2.48 6.57
N TYR A 96 -1.86 2.38 6.73
CA TYR A 96 -2.82 2.72 5.69
C TYR A 96 -3.72 3.86 6.14
N GLN A 97 -4.01 4.75 5.19
CA GLN A 97 -5.04 5.77 5.32
C GLN A 97 -6.01 5.64 4.16
N ILE A 98 -7.30 5.45 4.46
CA ILE A 98 -8.34 5.36 3.45
C ILE A 98 -8.84 6.77 3.13
N ALA A 99 -8.69 7.18 1.87
CA ALA A 99 -9.15 8.47 1.38
C ALA A 99 -10.65 8.46 1.09
N GLY A 100 -11.18 7.33 0.58
CA GLY A 100 -12.62 7.21 0.32
C GLY A 100 -13.03 5.89 -0.30
N VAL A 101 -14.35 5.67 -0.33
CA VAL A 101 -15.05 4.53 -0.95
C VAL A 101 -16.13 5.07 -1.88
N GLY A 102 -16.35 4.41 -3.01
CA GLY A 102 -17.37 4.76 -4.00
C GLY A 102 -16.81 5.40 -5.27
N GLU A 103 -17.69 5.94 -6.11
CA GLU A 103 -17.38 6.33 -7.49
C GLU A 103 -16.21 7.30 -7.62
N ALA A 104 -16.13 8.31 -6.75
CA ALA A 104 -15.03 9.28 -6.75
C ALA A 104 -13.65 8.60 -6.56
N ALA A 105 -13.58 7.61 -5.66
CA ALA A 105 -12.37 6.81 -5.47
C ALA A 105 -12.05 5.98 -6.72
N GLY A 106 -13.07 5.35 -7.32
CA GLY A 106 -12.94 4.59 -8.56
C GLY A 106 -12.42 5.43 -9.73
N ASN A 107 -12.86 6.68 -9.86
CA ASN A 107 -12.41 7.60 -10.90
C ASN A 107 -10.95 8.02 -10.72
N ILE A 108 -10.49 8.19 -9.48
CA ILE A 108 -9.07 8.45 -9.20
C ILE A 108 -8.23 7.21 -9.51
N CYS A 109 -8.65 6.03 -9.07
CA CYS A 109 -7.96 4.78 -9.36
C CYS A 109 -7.85 4.50 -10.87
N ALA A 110 -8.90 4.78 -11.65
CA ALA A 110 -8.87 4.63 -13.10
C ALA A 110 -7.84 5.57 -13.77
N ARG A 111 -7.76 6.85 -13.36
CA ARG A 111 -6.79 7.82 -13.89
C ARG A 111 -5.34 7.42 -13.66
N HIS A 112 -5.08 6.61 -12.63
CA HIS A 112 -3.75 6.09 -12.32
C HIS A 112 -3.53 4.64 -12.82
N HIS A 113 -4.45 4.10 -13.63
CA HIS A 113 -4.41 2.72 -14.13
C HIS A 113 -4.38 1.64 -13.02
N LEU A 114 -5.03 1.94 -11.89
CA LEU A 114 -5.14 1.08 -10.70
C LEU A 114 -6.57 0.58 -10.46
N ARG A 115 -7.44 0.62 -11.48
CA ARG A 115 -8.77 -0.01 -11.46
C ARG A 115 -8.72 -1.37 -12.13
#